data_AF-A0A1C4ZAJ7-F1
#
_entry.id   AF-A0A1C4ZAJ7-F1
#
_cell.length_a   1.000
_cell.length_b   1.000
_cell.length_c   1.000
_cell.angle_alpha   90.00
_cell.angle_beta   90.00
_cell.angle_gamma   90.00
#
_symmetry.space_group_name_H-M   'P 1'
#
loop_
_entity.id
_entity.type
_entity.pdbx_description
1 polymer ?
#
loop_
_entity_poly.entity_id
_entity_poly.type
_entity_poly.pdbx_seq_one_letter_code
_entity_poly.pdbx_strand_id
1 'polypeptide(L)'
;MGTWGSGNFDDDTAADHLAALTDRLIAEVAEAMSDDPTGIEPDEYWGVAVPCNLELLHLLAQQSYVGARLPAPETIADWKSRFLAVWDRTIDGLEPGPEYREQRRAVLVRTFDQLAELAAG
;
A
#
# COMPACT_ATOMS: atom_id res chain seq x y z
N MET A 1 -24.41 21.54 -6.88
CA MET A 1 -23.56 22.18 -7.89
C MET A 1 -22.15 21.74 -7.56
N GLY A 2 -21.48 21.06 -8.48
CA GLY A 2 -20.12 20.59 -8.24
C GLY A 2 -19.10 21.71 -8.23
N THR A 3 -17.94 21.44 -7.64
CA THR A 3 -16.82 22.40 -7.60
C THR A 3 -16.13 22.40 -8.95
N TRP A 4 -15.82 23.58 -9.50
CA TRP A 4 -15.10 23.74 -10.76
C TRP A 4 -13.93 24.70 -10.55
N GLY A 5 -12.75 24.16 -10.26
CA GLY A 5 -11.49 24.91 -10.32
C GLY A 5 -10.72 24.65 -11.62
N SER A 6 -9.60 25.34 -11.80
CA SER A 6 -8.76 25.21 -13.00
C SER A 6 -7.68 24.12 -12.89
N GLY A 7 -7.47 23.55 -11.69
CA GLY A 7 -6.50 22.48 -11.46
C GLY A 7 -7.06 21.10 -11.81
N ASN A 8 -6.16 20.14 -12.06
CA ASN A 8 -6.52 18.78 -12.48
C ASN A 8 -7.36 18.00 -11.45
N PHE A 9 -7.34 18.39 -10.18
CA PHE A 9 -8.05 17.76 -9.07
C PHE A 9 -9.11 18.69 -8.43
N ASP A 10 -9.39 19.84 -9.05
CA ASP A 10 -10.35 20.82 -8.52
C ASP A 10 -11.78 20.62 -9.06
N ASP A 11 -12.10 19.39 -9.50
CA ASP A 11 -13.38 19.02 -10.08
C ASP A 11 -13.93 17.76 -9.40
N ASP A 12 -15.25 17.70 -9.18
CA ASP A 12 -15.90 16.55 -8.55
C ASP A 12 -15.65 15.25 -9.35
N THR A 13 -15.59 15.32 -10.68
CA THR A 13 -15.28 14.17 -11.55
C THR A 13 -13.84 13.69 -11.34
N ALA A 14 -12.91 14.61 -11.08
CA ALA A 14 -11.54 14.25 -10.75
C ALA A 14 -11.45 13.56 -9.38
N ALA A 15 -12.25 14.01 -8.40
CA ALA A 15 -12.36 13.36 -7.11
C ALA A 15 -12.95 11.94 -7.22
N ASP A 16 -14.01 11.75 -8.02
CA ASP A 16 -14.58 10.43 -8.30
C ASP A 16 -13.59 9.49 -9.00
N HIS A 17 -12.82 10.03 -9.96
CA HIS A 17 -11.77 9.27 -10.65
C HIS A 17 -10.67 8.82 -9.68
N LEU A 18 -10.20 9.72 -8.81
CA LEU A 18 -9.18 9.41 -7.82
C LEU A 18 -9.68 8.41 -6.77
N ALA A 19 -10.94 8.52 -6.35
CA ALA A 19 -11.58 7.54 -5.48
C ALA A 19 -11.59 6.15 -6.11
N ALA A 20 -12.03 6.04 -7.37
CA ALA A 20 -12.05 4.76 -8.09
C ALA A 20 -10.64 4.17 -8.31
N LEU A 21 -9.63 5.02 -8.51
CA LEU A 21 -8.24 4.59 -8.62
C LEU A 21 -7.72 4.03 -7.29
N THR A 22 -7.92 4.76 -6.20
CA THR A 22 -7.45 4.35 -4.85
C THR A 22 -8.21 3.13 -4.35
N ASP A 23 -9.54 3.04 -4.56
CA ASP A 23 -10.34 1.85 -4.25
C ASP A 23 -9.79 0.60 -4.96
N ARG A 24 -9.36 0.72 -6.22
CA ARG A 24 -8.77 -0.42 -6.96
C ARG A 24 -7.47 -0.89 -6.33
N LEU A 25 -6.56 0.04 -5.99
CA LEU A 25 -5.29 -0.31 -5.34
C LEU A 25 -5.53 -0.98 -3.98
N ILE A 26 -6.51 -0.49 -3.21
CA ILE A 26 -6.93 -1.08 -1.93
C ILE A 26 -7.48 -2.49 -2.14
N ALA A 27 -8.34 -2.69 -3.15
CA ALA A 27 -8.93 -4.00 -3.45
C ALA A 27 -7.88 -5.03 -3.88
N GLU A 28 -6.93 -4.64 -4.74
CA GLU A 28 -5.81 -5.51 -5.16
C GLU A 28 -4.96 -5.93 -3.95
N VAL A 29 -4.63 -5.01 -3.04
CA VAL A 29 -3.91 -5.34 -1.81
C VAL A 29 -4.76 -6.27 -0.92
N ALA A 30 -6.04 -5.97 -0.75
CA ALA A 30 -6.94 -6.78 0.07
C ALA A 30 -7.04 -8.22 -0.45
N GLU A 31 -7.15 -8.41 -1.76
CA GLU A 31 -7.20 -9.72 -2.42
C GLU A 31 -5.89 -10.49 -2.22
N ALA A 32 -4.75 -9.87 -2.53
CA ALA A 32 -3.43 -10.46 -2.32
C ALA A 32 -3.18 -10.84 -0.84
N MET A 33 -3.70 -10.04 0.09
CA MET A 33 -3.61 -10.26 1.53
C MET A 33 -4.67 -11.22 2.08
N SER A 34 -5.61 -11.71 1.28
CA SER A 34 -6.65 -12.64 1.72
C SER A 34 -6.42 -14.07 1.23
N ASP A 35 -5.78 -14.24 0.07
CA ASP A 35 -5.55 -15.52 -0.60
C ASP A 35 -4.38 -16.34 0.02
N ASP A 36 -3.93 -17.41 -0.64
CA ASP A 36 -2.77 -18.20 -0.25
C ASP A 36 -1.54 -17.30 0.02
N PRO A 37 -0.92 -17.37 1.22
CA PRO A 37 0.24 -16.56 1.55
C PRO A 37 1.46 -16.78 0.65
N THR A 38 1.49 -17.82 -0.19
CA THR A 38 2.57 -18.01 -1.18
C THR A 38 2.64 -16.85 -2.17
N GLY A 39 1.50 -16.30 -2.61
CA GLY A 39 1.47 -15.24 -3.62
C GLY A 39 2.15 -13.93 -3.19
N ILE A 40 2.32 -13.72 -1.88
CA ILE A 40 3.00 -12.55 -1.28
C ILE A 40 4.43 -12.87 -0.81
N GLU A 41 5.00 -14.02 -1.18
CA GLU A 41 6.41 -14.32 -0.93
C GLU A 41 7.34 -13.36 -1.71
N PRO A 42 8.57 -13.12 -1.23
CA PRO A 42 9.42 -12.03 -1.74
C PRO A 42 9.77 -12.11 -3.23
N ASP A 43 9.76 -13.31 -3.82
CA ASP A 43 10.01 -13.60 -5.22
C ASP A 43 8.74 -13.75 -6.07
N GLU A 44 7.57 -13.59 -5.46
CA GLU A 44 6.27 -13.63 -6.13
C GLU A 44 5.76 -12.23 -6.48
N TYR A 45 4.83 -12.17 -7.44
CA TYR A 45 4.32 -10.90 -7.97
C TYR A 45 3.78 -9.98 -6.87
N TRP A 46 2.96 -10.49 -5.96
CA TRP A 46 2.36 -9.67 -4.90
C TRP A 46 3.35 -9.34 -3.76
N GLY A 47 4.44 -10.09 -3.62
CA GLY A 47 5.56 -9.71 -2.74
C GLY A 47 6.27 -8.42 -3.18
N VAL A 48 6.13 -8.05 -4.46
CA VAL A 48 6.64 -6.80 -5.02
C VAL A 48 5.52 -5.76 -5.15
N ALA A 49 4.37 -6.15 -5.71
CA ALA A 49 3.30 -5.22 -6.06
C ALA A 49 2.58 -4.62 -4.83
N VAL A 50 2.42 -5.39 -3.73
CA VAL A 50 1.72 -4.87 -2.54
C VAL A 50 2.45 -3.67 -1.93
N PRO A 51 3.76 -3.73 -1.60
CA PRO A 51 4.48 -2.55 -1.11
C PRO A 51 4.41 -1.35 -2.07
N CYS A 52 4.43 -1.59 -3.40
CA CYS A 52 4.28 -0.53 -4.39
C CYS A 52 2.91 0.14 -4.32
N ASN A 53 1.83 -0.64 -4.25
CA ASN A 53 0.47 -0.10 -4.15
C ASN A 53 0.28 0.71 -2.86
N LEU A 54 0.84 0.26 -1.74
CA LEU A 54 0.80 0.98 -0.47
C LEU A 54 1.57 2.32 -0.54
N GLU A 55 2.76 2.32 -1.16
CA GLU A 55 3.55 3.55 -1.35
C GLU A 55 2.81 4.54 -2.28
N LEU A 56 2.15 4.05 -3.34
CA LEU A 56 1.33 4.89 -4.22
C LEU A 56 0.15 5.52 -3.48
N LEU A 57 -0.55 4.76 -2.63
CA LEU A 57 -1.63 5.28 -1.79
C LEU A 57 -1.11 6.37 -0.84
N HIS A 58 0.05 6.14 -0.21
CA HIS A 58 0.68 7.14 0.66
C HIS A 58 0.99 8.44 -0.11
N LEU A 59 1.67 8.34 -1.26
CA LEU A 59 2.06 9.49 -2.08
C LEU A 59 0.85 10.29 -2.57
N LEU A 60 -0.24 9.62 -2.96
CA LEU A 60 -1.47 10.27 -3.39
C LEU A 60 -2.16 10.99 -2.23
N ALA A 61 -2.28 10.35 -1.07
CA ALA A 61 -2.92 10.93 0.10
C ALA A 61 -2.14 12.13 0.67
N GLN A 62 -0.81 12.15 0.57
CA GLN A 62 0.00 13.30 0.96
C GLN A 62 -0.35 14.60 0.21
N GLN A 63 -0.90 14.50 -1.01
CA GLN A 63 -1.24 15.69 -1.80
C GLN A 63 -2.53 16.38 -1.33
N SER A 64 -3.28 15.80 -0.39
CA SER A 64 -4.56 16.33 0.10
C SER A 64 -5.59 16.58 -1.02
N TYR A 65 -5.53 15.82 -2.11
CA TYR A 65 -6.53 15.85 -3.16
C TYR A 65 -7.86 15.26 -2.65
N VAL A 66 -8.96 15.91 -3.02
CA VAL A 66 -10.31 15.41 -2.70
C VAL A 66 -10.53 14.07 -3.42
N GLY A 67 -11.13 13.11 -2.72
CA GLY A 67 -11.47 11.80 -3.28
C GLY A 67 -10.42 10.69 -3.07
N ALA A 68 -9.20 11.00 -2.64
CA ALA A 68 -8.25 9.97 -2.23
C ALA A 68 -8.79 9.19 -1.02
N ARG A 69 -8.76 7.86 -1.10
CA ARG A 69 -9.18 6.97 -0.01
C ARG A 69 -8.01 6.15 0.49
N LEU A 70 -8.03 5.88 1.79
CA LEU A 70 -7.08 5.01 2.47
C LEU A 70 -7.85 3.88 3.18
N PRO A 71 -7.23 2.69 3.33
CA PRO A 71 -7.76 1.67 4.24
C PRO A 71 -7.75 2.17 5.69
N ALA A 72 -8.56 1.54 6.55
CA ALA A 72 -8.53 1.82 7.98
C ALA A 72 -7.14 1.49 8.58
N PRO A 73 -6.65 2.26 9.57
CA PRO A 73 -5.36 1.99 10.22
C PRO A 73 -5.23 0.55 10.76
N GLU A 74 -6.30 -0.01 11.29
CA GLU A 74 -6.35 -1.38 11.80
C GLU A 74 -6.14 -2.40 10.68
N THR A 75 -6.77 -2.18 9.51
CA THR A 75 -6.58 -3.01 8.32
C THR A 75 -5.13 -2.96 7.84
N ILE A 76 -4.49 -1.79 7.84
CA ILE A 76 -3.09 -1.63 7.44
C ILE A 76 -2.17 -2.37 8.42
N ALA A 77 -2.46 -2.29 9.73
CA ALA A 77 -1.70 -3.00 10.75
C ALA A 77 -1.81 -4.54 10.60
N ASP A 78 -3.01 -5.05 10.30
CA ASP A 78 -3.23 -6.47 10.03
C ASP A 78 -2.46 -6.93 8.77
N TRP A 79 -2.52 -6.16 7.69
CA TRP A 79 -1.74 -6.42 6.48
C TRP A 79 -0.24 -6.39 6.73
N LYS A 80 0.26 -5.43 7.51
CA LYS A 80 1.68 -5.34 7.90
C LYS A 80 2.12 -6.62 8.61
N SER A 81 1.36 -7.05 9.61
CA SER A 81 1.63 -8.26 10.38
C SER A 81 1.69 -9.48 9.47
N ARG A 82 0.67 -9.67 8.61
CA ARG A 82 0.60 -10.80 7.67
C ARG A 82 1.75 -10.81 6.68
N PHE A 83 2.00 -9.68 6.02
CA PHE A 83 3.02 -9.58 4.98
C PHE A 83 4.42 -9.80 5.54
N LEU A 84 4.75 -9.16 6.66
CA LEU A 84 6.06 -9.31 7.28
C LEU A 84 6.26 -10.73 7.83
N ALA A 85 5.21 -11.40 8.32
CA ALA A 85 5.30 -12.78 8.75
C ALA A 85 5.65 -13.74 7.59
N VAL A 86 5.10 -13.51 6.39
CA VAL A 86 5.48 -14.28 5.19
C VAL A 86 6.89 -13.93 4.73
N TRP A 87 7.22 -12.64 4.68
CA TRP A 87 8.53 -12.20 4.23
C TRP A 87 9.65 -12.71 5.16
N ASP A 88 9.48 -12.60 6.48
CA ASP A 88 10.48 -13.00 7.49
C ASP A 88 10.74 -14.51 7.47
N ARG A 89 9.75 -15.34 7.11
CA ARG A 89 9.90 -16.81 7.09
C ARG A 89 10.51 -17.34 5.79
N THR A 90 10.40 -16.63 4.66
CA THR A 90 10.81 -17.15 3.34
C THR A 90 12.06 -16.48 2.77
N ILE A 91 12.37 -15.23 3.18
CA ILE A 91 13.48 -14.47 2.57
C ILE A 91 14.84 -15.18 2.67
N ASP A 92 15.13 -15.87 3.77
CA ASP A 92 16.42 -16.53 3.96
C ASP A 92 16.61 -17.72 3.00
N GLY A 93 15.51 -18.33 2.52
CA GLY A 93 15.52 -19.39 1.52
C GLY A 93 15.92 -18.90 0.12
N LEU A 94 15.90 -17.58 -0.11
CA LEU A 94 16.32 -16.95 -1.37
C LEU A 94 17.79 -16.51 -1.35
N GLU A 95 18.54 -16.85 -0.29
CA GLU A 95 19.97 -16.52 -0.12
C GLU A 95 20.30 -15.05 -0.42
N PRO A 96 19.65 -14.08 0.26
CA PRO A 96 19.83 -12.67 0.00
C PRO A 96 21.25 -12.20 0.35
N GLY A 97 21.68 -11.08 -0.23
CA GLY A 97 22.95 -10.45 0.14
C GLY A 97 23.01 -10.07 1.64
N PRO A 98 24.22 -9.94 2.23
CA PRO A 98 24.41 -9.86 3.68
C PRO A 98 23.60 -8.77 4.41
N GLU A 99 23.39 -7.63 3.77
CA GLU A 99 22.65 -6.49 4.35
C GLU A 99 21.23 -6.34 3.79
N TYR A 100 20.90 -7.08 2.72
CA TYR A 100 19.64 -6.92 1.99
C TYR A 100 18.44 -7.15 2.90
N ARG A 101 18.52 -8.20 3.74
CA ARG A 101 17.42 -8.57 4.64
C ARG A 101 17.06 -7.41 5.57
N GLU A 102 18.03 -6.86 6.27
CA GLU A 102 17.80 -5.77 7.22
C GLU A 102 17.31 -4.50 6.52
N GLN A 103 17.95 -4.12 5.42
CA GLN A 103 17.59 -2.92 4.67
C GLN A 103 16.19 -3.01 4.06
N ARG A 104 15.88 -4.14 3.40
CA ARG A 104 14.57 -4.34 2.77
C ARG A 104 13.47 -4.40 3.81
N ARG A 105 13.68 -5.10 4.92
CA ARG A 105 12.70 -5.17 6.00
C ARG A 105 12.40 -3.79 6.60
N ALA A 106 13.42 -2.96 6.78
CA ALA A 106 13.24 -1.58 7.26
C ALA A 106 12.39 -0.74 6.29
N VAL A 107 12.60 -0.88 4.98
CA VAL A 107 11.78 -0.21 3.96
C VAL A 107 10.33 -0.70 4.03
N LEU A 108 10.09 -2.01 4.08
CA LEU A 108 8.74 -2.58 4.18
C LEU A 108 8.01 -2.04 5.42
N VAL A 109 8.64 -2.13 6.60
CA VAL A 109 8.10 -1.60 7.86
C VAL A 109 7.71 -0.14 7.72
N ARG A 110 8.62 0.69 7.19
CA ARG A 110 8.39 2.12 6.97
C ARG A 110 7.19 2.38 6.06
N THR A 111 7.06 1.68 4.94
CA THR A 111 5.95 1.87 3.99
C THR A 111 4.59 1.60 4.65
N PHE A 112 4.46 0.54 5.45
CA PHE A 112 3.22 0.28 6.19
C PHE A 112 2.96 1.32 7.28
N ASP A 113 3.98 1.70 8.05
CA ASP A 113 3.83 2.65 9.16
C ASP A 113 3.42 4.04 8.67
N GLN A 114 4.08 4.53 7.61
CA GLN A 114 3.75 5.84 7.03
C GLN A 114 2.34 5.92 6.45
N LEU A 115 1.84 4.82 5.89
CA LEU A 115 0.45 4.75 5.41
C LEU A 115 -0.54 4.73 6.58
N ALA A 116 -0.25 3.94 7.62
CA ALA A 116 -1.10 3.84 8.81
C ALA A 116 -1.19 5.17 9.57
N GLU A 117 -0.06 5.88 9.73
CA GLU A 117 -0.02 7.22 10.32
C GLU A 117 -0.90 8.21 9.56
N LEU A 118 -0.82 8.19 8.22
CA LEU A 118 -1.61 9.07 7.37
C LEU A 118 -3.10 8.72 7.37
N ALA A 119 -3.46 7.44 7.51
CA ALA A 119 -4.83 6.98 7.62
C ALA A 119 -5.48 7.28 8.98
N ALA A 120 -4.68 7.55 10.02
CA ALA A 120 -5.15 7.84 11.38
C ALA A 120 -5.31 9.35 11.67
N GLY A 121 -4.74 10.23 10.83
CA GLY A 121 -4.79 11.69 10.95
C GLY A 121 -5.93 12.32 10.17
#